data_AF-A0A7V9MFR2-F1
#
_entry.id   AF-A0A7V9MFR2-F1
#
_cell.length_a   1.000
_cell.length_b   1.000
_cell.length_c   1.000
_cell.angle_alpha   90.00
_cell.angle_beta   90.00
_cell.angle_gamma   90.00
#
_symmetry.space_group_name_H-M   'P 1'
#
loop_
_entity.id
_entity.type
_entity.pdbx_description
1 polymer ?
#
loop_
_entity_poly.entity_id
_entity_poly.type
_entity_poly.pdbx_seq_one_letter_code
_entity_poly.pdbx_strand_id
1 'polypeptide(L)'
;VRPARGGPIPAAGSVLAGTGDGAEWLHRHAVAGRTLAVSARISAGREPLSGPVDVINGGPRLLQGGSARITAFAEGFHWPESPEFFYRFGVRRNPRTLAGVRRDGDLVLVAIDGRRPGVSVGASFEESAGVLRALGASDGVNLDGGGSTGMTVGSALVSTPSDSTGERPLGDALVITPR
;
A
#
# COMPACT_ATOMS: atom_id res chain seq x y z
N VAL A 1 13.17 29.20 9.05
CA VAL A 1 12.69 27.89 9.59
C VAL A 1 11.61 28.15 10.62
N ARG A 2 10.49 27.41 10.59
CA ARG A 2 9.41 27.59 11.58
C ARG A 2 9.73 26.77 12.84
N PRO A 3 9.48 27.31 14.06
CA PRO A 3 9.69 26.56 15.30
C PRO A 3 8.59 25.51 15.57
N ALA A 4 7.44 25.62 14.91
CA ALA A 4 6.32 24.69 15.03
C ALA A 4 6.07 23.91 13.73
N ARG A 5 5.53 22.70 13.86
CA ARG A 5 5.15 21.83 12.73
C ARG A 5 3.86 22.36 12.08
N GLY A 6 3.80 22.27 10.75
CA GLY A 6 2.62 22.61 9.96
C GLY A 6 2.51 24.08 9.52
N GLY A 7 1.39 24.39 8.89
CA GLY A 7 1.06 25.70 8.31
C GLY A 7 0.90 25.65 6.78
N PRO A 8 0.53 26.78 6.15
CA PRO A 8 0.18 26.80 4.74
C PRO A 8 1.38 26.42 3.87
N ILE A 9 1.09 25.64 2.82
CA ILE A 9 2.00 25.36 1.71
C ILE A 9 1.94 26.58 0.77
N PRO A 10 3.08 27.21 0.42
CA PRO A 10 3.07 28.31 -0.54
C PRO A 10 2.50 27.91 -1.90
N ALA A 11 1.70 28.78 -2.52
CA ALA A 11 1.02 28.49 -3.79
C ALA A 11 1.98 28.08 -4.93
N ALA A 12 3.18 28.66 -4.96
CA ALA A 12 4.23 28.34 -5.93
C ALA A 12 5.48 27.81 -5.22
N GLY A 13 5.31 26.85 -4.31
CA GLY A 13 6.43 26.30 -3.57
C GLY A 13 6.13 24.99 -2.86
N SER A 14 7.00 24.64 -1.93
CA SER A 14 6.90 23.43 -1.14
C SER A 14 7.33 23.71 0.29
N VAL A 15 6.94 22.82 1.21
CA VAL A 15 7.38 22.85 2.60
C VAL A 15 8.32 21.67 2.81
N LEU A 16 9.53 21.94 3.30
CA LEU A 16 10.45 20.91 3.74
C LEU A 16 10.37 20.79 5.27
N ALA A 17 10.03 19.60 5.76
CA ALA A 17 9.96 19.28 7.18
C ALA A 17 11.04 18.26 7.53
N GLY A 18 11.67 18.43 8.69
CA GLY A 18 12.68 17.52 9.21
C GLY A 18 12.40 17.18 10.68
N THR A 19 12.88 16.02 11.11
CA THR A 19 12.89 15.55 12.50
C THR A 19 14.29 15.11 12.88
N GLY A 20 14.64 15.10 14.17
CA GLY A 20 16.00 14.76 14.64
C GLY A 20 17.07 15.60 13.92
N ASP A 21 18.13 14.95 13.46
CA ASP A 21 19.25 15.56 12.74
C ASP A 21 18.79 16.36 11.50
N GLY A 22 17.73 15.95 10.83
CA GLY A 22 17.15 16.68 9.71
C GLY A 22 16.55 18.02 10.12
N ALA A 23 15.92 18.09 11.30
CA ALA A 23 15.42 19.36 11.84
C ALA A 23 16.56 20.31 12.18
N GLU A 24 17.64 19.80 12.76
CA GLU A 24 18.82 20.59 13.06
C GLU A 24 19.52 21.07 11.79
N TRP A 25 19.66 20.20 10.79
CA TRP A 25 20.24 20.54 9.50
C TRP A 25 19.45 21.67 8.83
N LEU A 26 18.12 21.58 8.83
CA LEU A 26 17.27 22.64 8.30
C LEU A 26 17.44 23.95 9.07
N HIS A 27 17.50 23.91 10.41
CA HIS A 27 17.75 25.12 11.22
C HIS A 27 19.07 25.80 10.86
N ARG A 28 20.14 25.03 10.62
CA ARG A 28 21.46 25.58 10.27
C ARG A 28 21.57 26.06 8.82
N HIS A 29 20.88 25.41 7.88
CA HIS A 29 21.13 25.60 6.44
C HIS A 29 19.99 26.29 5.68
N ALA A 30 18.73 26.10 6.09
CA ALA A 30 17.54 26.65 5.42
C ALA A 30 17.25 28.09 5.88
N VAL A 31 18.22 28.98 5.65
CA VAL A 31 18.16 30.41 5.96
C VAL A 31 17.38 31.14 4.87
N ALA A 32 16.60 32.15 5.24
CA ALA A 32 15.83 32.96 4.28
C ALA A 32 16.73 33.54 3.18
N GLY A 33 16.28 33.48 1.93
CA GLY A 33 17.05 33.92 0.75
C GLY A 33 18.02 32.88 0.18
N ARG A 34 18.24 31.74 0.87
CA ARG A 34 19.08 30.66 0.34
C ARG A 34 18.26 29.69 -0.50
N THR A 35 18.82 29.28 -1.65
CA THR A 35 18.24 28.24 -2.49
C THR A 35 18.58 26.86 -1.96
N LEU A 36 17.57 25.99 -1.82
CA LEU A 36 17.73 24.56 -1.56
C LEU A 36 17.35 23.78 -2.82
N ALA A 37 18.25 22.93 -3.30
CA ALA A 37 17.96 22.02 -4.41
C ALA A 37 17.47 20.68 -3.84
N VAL A 38 16.31 20.23 -4.30
CA VAL A 38 15.74 18.92 -3.96
C VAL A 38 15.68 18.08 -5.23
N SER A 39 16.23 16.87 -5.16
CA SER A 39 16.12 15.88 -6.22
C SER A 39 15.56 14.59 -5.64
N ALA A 40 14.68 13.93 -6.39
CA ALA A 40 14.07 12.66 -6.02
C ALA A 40 14.32 11.65 -7.14
N ARG A 41 14.59 10.39 -6.76
CA ARG A 41 14.72 9.26 -7.67
C ARG A 41 13.94 8.09 -7.10
N ILE A 42 13.16 7.43 -7.95
CA ILE A 42 12.43 6.21 -7.59
C ILE A 42 13.12 5.04 -8.30
N SER A 43 13.31 3.94 -7.58
CA SER A 43 13.97 2.73 -8.09
C SER A 43 13.19 1.48 -7.69
N ALA A 44 13.18 0.48 -8.56
CA ALA A 44 12.74 -0.89 -8.23
C ALA A 44 13.99 -1.73 -7.92
N GLY A 45 14.24 -1.99 -6.64
CA GLY A 45 15.52 -2.56 -6.21
C GLY A 45 16.66 -1.56 -6.48
N ARG A 46 17.63 -1.96 -7.31
CA ARG A 46 18.75 -1.08 -7.71
C ARG A 46 18.50 -0.31 -9.01
N GLU A 47 17.46 -0.65 -9.75
CA GLU A 47 17.19 -0.09 -11.06
C GLU A 47 16.34 1.17 -10.95
N PRO A 48 16.79 2.33 -11.45
CA PRO A 48 15.96 3.52 -11.54
C PRO A 48 14.74 3.28 -12.43
N LEU A 49 13.57 3.70 -11.98
CA LEU A 49 12.38 3.74 -12.83
C LEU A 49 12.51 4.89 -13.83
N SER A 50 12.13 4.64 -15.07
CA SER A 50 12.11 5.65 -16.15
C SER A 50 10.80 5.56 -16.94
N GLY A 51 10.38 6.67 -17.53
CA GLY A 51 9.10 6.79 -18.22
C GLY A 51 7.92 7.09 -17.29
N PRO A 52 6.70 7.21 -17.85
CA PRO A 52 5.49 7.40 -17.06
C PRO A 52 5.18 6.11 -16.30
N VAL A 53 5.34 6.14 -14.98
CA VAL A 53 5.01 5.02 -14.09
C VAL A 53 4.10 5.52 -12.99
N ASP A 54 3.02 4.79 -12.75
CA ASP A 54 2.21 4.94 -11.56
C ASP A 54 2.72 3.98 -10.48
N VAL A 55 2.83 4.49 -9.25
CA VAL A 55 3.33 3.72 -8.11
C VAL A 55 2.31 3.81 -7.00
N ILE A 56 1.82 2.65 -6.56
CA ILE A 56 0.97 2.51 -5.39
C ILE A 56 1.72 1.73 -4.31
N ASN A 57 1.50 2.10 -3.05
CA ASN A 57 2.06 1.35 -1.93
C ASN A 57 1.27 0.07 -1.69
N GLY A 58 1.96 -0.97 -1.23
CA GLY A 58 1.35 -2.23 -0.85
C GLY A 58 2.33 -3.06 -0.03
N GLY A 59 1.87 -4.21 0.41
CA GLY A 59 2.68 -5.23 1.03
C GLY A 59 1.85 -6.18 1.92
N PRO A 60 2.39 -7.36 2.23
CA PRO A 60 3.66 -7.85 1.71
C PRO A 60 3.53 -8.39 0.28
N ARG A 61 4.66 -8.62 -0.40
CA ARG A 61 4.68 -9.54 -1.55
C ARG A 61 4.14 -10.90 -1.11
N LEU A 62 3.31 -11.50 -1.95
CA LEU A 62 2.68 -12.81 -1.73
C LEU A 62 3.19 -13.86 -2.71
N LEU A 63 3.34 -13.48 -3.98
CA LEU A 63 3.79 -14.36 -5.05
C LEU A 63 5.02 -13.80 -5.76
N GLN A 64 5.89 -14.71 -6.21
CA GLN A 64 6.98 -14.42 -7.12
C GLN A 64 7.18 -15.59 -8.08
N GLY A 65 7.17 -15.34 -9.39
CA GLY A 65 7.37 -16.38 -10.40
C GLY A 65 6.36 -17.53 -10.35
N GLY A 66 5.15 -17.29 -9.83
CA GLY A 66 4.06 -18.26 -9.66
C GLY A 66 4.11 -19.07 -8.35
N SER A 67 5.09 -18.80 -7.49
CA SER A 67 5.26 -19.49 -6.20
C SER A 67 4.97 -18.56 -5.02
N ALA A 68 4.42 -19.12 -3.94
CA ALA A 68 4.24 -18.40 -2.69
C ALA A 68 5.61 -17.98 -2.12
N ARG A 69 5.82 -16.68 -2.04
CA ARG A 69 7.05 -16.01 -1.58
C ARG A 69 6.65 -14.83 -0.72
N ILE A 70 6.16 -15.14 0.48
CA ILE A 70 5.62 -14.16 1.42
C ILE A 70 6.76 -13.55 2.22
N THR A 71 7.11 -12.30 1.93
CA THR A 71 8.26 -11.58 2.52
C THR A 71 7.87 -10.64 3.66
N ALA A 72 6.75 -10.92 4.34
CA ALA A 72 6.17 -10.09 5.39
C ALA A 72 7.16 -9.64 6.48
N PHE A 73 8.02 -10.55 6.95
CA PHE A 73 9.01 -10.22 7.98
C PHE A 73 10.08 -9.25 7.47
N ALA A 74 10.61 -9.51 6.27
CA ALA A 74 11.62 -8.65 5.64
C ALA A 74 11.06 -7.28 5.24
N GLU A 75 9.75 -7.21 4.95
CA GLU A 75 9.04 -5.98 4.59
C GLU A 75 8.45 -5.24 5.81
N GLY A 76 8.81 -5.65 7.03
CA GLY A 76 8.46 -4.91 8.24
C GLY A 76 7.03 -5.13 8.75
N PHE A 77 6.35 -6.20 8.34
CA PHE A 77 5.04 -6.60 8.88
C PHE A 77 5.15 -7.50 10.12
N HIS A 78 6.35 -7.68 10.67
CA HIS A 78 6.60 -8.36 11.93
C HIS A 78 7.43 -7.47 12.83
N TRP A 79 6.90 -7.16 14.02
CA TRP A 79 7.55 -6.35 15.03
C TRP A 79 7.82 -7.24 16.25
N PRO A 80 9.09 -7.54 16.58
CA PRO A 80 9.41 -8.37 17.74
C PRO A 80 8.80 -7.87 19.07
N GLU A 81 8.61 -6.56 19.18
CA GLU A 81 8.02 -5.90 20.36
C GLU A 81 6.48 -5.99 20.39
N SER A 82 5.85 -6.37 19.28
CA SER A 82 4.40 -6.53 19.11
C SER A 82 4.11 -7.71 18.17
N PRO A 83 4.47 -8.95 18.56
CA PRO A 83 4.35 -10.12 17.70
C PRO A 83 2.89 -10.43 17.31
N GLU A 84 1.92 -9.99 18.12
CA GLU A 84 0.50 -10.10 17.85
C GLU A 84 0.06 -9.30 16.61
N PHE A 85 0.81 -8.26 16.23
CA PHE A 85 0.53 -7.52 15.00
C PHE A 85 0.55 -8.46 13.79
N PHE A 86 1.61 -9.23 13.62
CA PHE A 86 1.73 -10.15 12.49
C PHE A 86 0.64 -11.24 12.52
N TYR A 87 0.33 -11.77 13.71
CA TYR A 87 -0.77 -12.72 13.84
C TYR A 87 -2.11 -12.10 13.41
N ARG A 88 -2.46 -10.92 13.91
CA ARG A 88 -3.74 -10.25 13.61
C ARG A 88 -3.83 -9.77 12.17
N PHE A 89 -2.71 -9.34 11.59
CA PHE A 89 -2.64 -8.73 10.27
C PHE A 89 -2.41 -9.74 9.16
N GLY A 90 -1.53 -10.73 9.34
CA GLY A 90 -1.10 -11.66 8.30
C GLY A 90 -1.62 -13.09 8.43
N VAL A 91 -1.58 -13.65 9.65
CA VAL A 91 -1.96 -15.06 9.90
C VAL A 91 -3.47 -15.21 10.00
N ARG A 92 -4.14 -14.32 10.76
CA ARG A 92 -5.60 -14.33 10.89
C ARG A 92 -6.26 -13.86 9.59
N ARG A 93 -7.40 -14.47 9.28
CA ARG A 93 -8.24 -14.08 8.15
C ARG A 93 -8.81 -12.68 8.32
N ASN A 94 -8.64 -11.86 7.30
CA ASN A 94 -9.19 -10.52 7.19
C ASN A 94 -9.72 -10.30 5.76
N PRO A 95 -10.59 -9.31 5.54
CA PRO A 95 -10.81 -8.80 4.20
C PRO A 95 -9.48 -8.37 3.57
N ARG A 96 -9.31 -8.63 2.28
CA ARG A 96 -8.05 -8.37 1.55
C ARG A 96 -8.32 -7.69 0.24
N THR A 97 -7.45 -6.75 -0.11
CA THR A 97 -7.32 -6.22 -1.46
C THR A 97 -5.99 -6.71 -2.00
N LEU A 98 -5.98 -7.33 -3.17
CA LEU A 98 -4.78 -7.95 -3.75
C LEU A 98 -4.58 -7.44 -5.18
N ALA A 99 -3.31 -7.29 -5.57
CA ALA A 99 -2.93 -7.04 -6.94
C ALA A 99 -1.90 -8.09 -7.39
N GLY A 100 -2.04 -8.59 -8.60
CA GLY A 100 -1.08 -9.49 -9.21
C GLY A 100 -0.98 -9.29 -10.71
N VAL A 101 0.05 -9.86 -11.30
CA VAL A 101 0.27 -9.85 -12.74
C VAL A 101 0.47 -11.27 -13.23
N ARG A 102 -0.21 -11.61 -14.33
CA ARG A 102 -0.02 -12.87 -15.04
C ARG A 102 1.23 -12.80 -15.92
N ARG A 103 1.66 -13.95 -16.45
CA ARG A 103 2.85 -14.05 -17.31
C ARG A 103 2.69 -13.32 -18.65
N ASP A 104 1.46 -13.16 -19.13
CA ASP A 104 1.09 -12.40 -20.32
C ASP A 104 0.99 -10.89 -20.07
N GLY A 105 1.16 -10.44 -18.81
CA GLY A 105 1.11 -9.03 -18.42
C GLY A 105 -0.27 -8.57 -17.93
N ASP A 106 -1.29 -9.43 -17.94
CA ASP A 106 -2.63 -9.07 -17.46
C ASP A 106 -2.61 -8.78 -15.95
N LEU A 107 -3.28 -7.69 -15.57
CA LEU A 107 -3.48 -7.31 -14.18
C LEU A 107 -4.63 -8.13 -13.57
N VAL A 108 -4.40 -8.65 -12.37
CA VAL A 108 -5.39 -9.34 -11.55
C VAL A 108 -5.61 -8.52 -10.29
N LEU A 109 -6.81 -7.96 -10.15
CA LEU A 109 -7.24 -7.22 -8.96
C LEU A 109 -8.29 -8.04 -8.22
N VAL A 110 -8.13 -8.19 -6.91
CA VAL A 110 -9.02 -9.03 -6.10
C VAL A 110 -9.43 -8.29 -4.85
N ALA A 111 -10.74 -8.24 -4.58
CA ALA A 111 -11.28 -7.93 -3.27
C ALA A 111 -11.84 -9.21 -2.65
N ILE A 112 -11.41 -9.51 -1.43
CA ILE A 112 -11.90 -10.63 -0.62
C ILE A 112 -12.63 -10.01 0.56
N ASP A 113 -13.95 -10.16 0.63
CA ASP A 113 -14.76 -9.79 1.79
C ASP A 113 -14.32 -10.57 3.04
N GLY A 114 -14.58 -10.07 4.24
CA GLY A 114 -14.23 -10.80 5.46
C GLY A 114 -14.92 -10.31 6.73
N ARG A 115 -14.58 -10.95 7.86
CA ARG A 115 -15.14 -10.67 9.20
C ARG A 115 -16.66 -10.87 9.32
N ARG A 116 -17.27 -11.65 8.43
CA ARG A 116 -18.70 -11.97 8.47
C ARG A 116 -18.91 -13.49 8.44
N PRO A 117 -18.89 -14.15 9.61
CA PRO A 117 -19.15 -15.57 9.71
C PRO A 117 -20.45 -15.97 8.99
N GLY A 118 -20.41 -17.07 8.26
CA GLY A 118 -21.53 -17.53 7.42
C GLY A 118 -21.64 -16.88 6.04
N VAL A 119 -20.89 -15.81 5.76
CA VAL A 119 -20.86 -15.13 4.44
C VAL A 119 -19.45 -15.15 3.86
N SER A 120 -18.52 -14.43 4.50
CA SER A 120 -17.09 -14.49 4.16
C SER A 120 -16.26 -14.22 5.41
N VAL A 121 -15.30 -15.10 5.68
CA VAL A 121 -14.39 -14.98 6.82
C VAL A 121 -13.11 -14.21 6.47
N GLY A 122 -12.87 -13.92 5.18
CA GLY A 122 -11.62 -13.30 4.70
C GLY A 122 -10.54 -14.33 4.39
N ALA A 123 -9.29 -13.85 4.26
CA ALA A 123 -8.13 -14.69 3.96
C ALA A 123 -6.90 -14.29 4.79
N SER A 124 -6.06 -15.27 5.13
CA SER A 124 -4.68 -15.05 5.59
C SER A 124 -3.79 -14.65 4.40
N PHE A 125 -2.53 -14.26 4.64
CA PHE A 125 -1.57 -14.04 3.55
C PHE A 125 -1.29 -15.30 2.74
N GLU A 126 -1.23 -16.46 3.37
CA GLU A 126 -1.03 -17.75 2.69
C GLU A 126 -2.21 -18.10 1.79
N GLU A 127 -3.43 -17.90 2.28
CA GLU A 127 -4.65 -18.10 1.50
C GLU A 127 -4.77 -17.09 0.36
N SER A 128 -4.36 -15.84 0.60
CA SER A 128 -4.34 -14.78 -0.42
C SER A 128 -3.35 -15.09 -1.54
N ALA A 129 -2.17 -15.62 -1.21
CA ALA A 129 -1.22 -16.14 -2.19
C ALA A 129 -1.84 -17.30 -2.98
N GLY A 130 -2.57 -18.20 -2.31
CA GLY A 130 -3.34 -19.27 -2.94
C GLY A 130 -4.37 -18.76 -3.95
N VAL A 131 -5.15 -17.73 -3.59
CA VAL A 131 -6.14 -17.09 -4.47
C VAL A 131 -5.49 -16.48 -5.70
N LEU A 132 -4.45 -15.66 -5.53
CA LEU A 132 -3.73 -15.06 -6.67
C LEU A 132 -3.15 -16.13 -7.60
N ARG A 133 -2.59 -17.20 -7.04
CA ARG A 133 -2.02 -18.31 -7.82
C ARG A 133 -3.11 -19.06 -8.58
N ALA A 134 -4.26 -19.31 -7.95
CA ALA A 134 -5.40 -19.95 -8.60
C ALA A 134 -5.97 -19.09 -9.75
N LEU A 135 -5.87 -17.76 -9.64
CA LEU A 135 -6.24 -16.81 -10.70
C LEU A 135 -5.15 -16.62 -11.78
N GLY A 136 -4.04 -17.37 -11.69
CA GLY A 136 -2.97 -17.41 -12.68
C GLY A 136 -1.89 -16.33 -12.51
N ALA A 137 -1.90 -15.56 -11.43
CA ALA A 137 -0.87 -14.54 -11.19
C ALA A 137 0.51 -15.20 -11.00
N SER A 138 1.52 -14.66 -11.68
CA SER A 138 2.94 -14.99 -11.49
C SER A 138 3.50 -14.22 -10.30
N ASP A 139 3.27 -12.92 -10.26
CA ASP A 139 3.74 -12.04 -9.21
C ASP A 139 2.55 -11.37 -8.57
N GLY A 140 2.63 -11.11 -7.26
CA GLY A 140 1.47 -10.65 -6.52
C GLY A 140 1.81 -10.07 -5.17
N VAL A 141 1.03 -9.09 -4.76
CA VAL A 141 1.20 -8.29 -3.54
C VAL A 141 -0.15 -8.09 -2.87
N ASN A 142 -0.14 -8.03 -1.55
CA ASN A 142 -1.28 -7.56 -0.77
C ASN A 142 -1.33 -6.02 -0.81
N LEU A 143 -2.50 -5.41 -0.88
CA LEU A 143 -2.71 -3.97 -0.69
C LEU A 143 -3.37 -3.71 0.67
N ASP A 144 -3.81 -2.47 0.94
CA ASP A 144 -4.55 -2.21 2.17
C ASP A 144 -5.84 -3.06 2.25
N GLY A 145 -6.14 -3.51 3.46
CA GLY A 145 -7.16 -4.53 3.72
C GLY A 145 -8.10 -4.17 4.86
N GLY A 146 -8.81 -5.17 5.38
CA GLY A 146 -9.75 -4.96 6.47
C GLY A 146 -10.92 -4.08 6.06
N GLY A 147 -11.23 -3.05 6.85
CA GLY A 147 -12.32 -2.12 6.54
C GLY A 147 -12.10 -1.33 5.25
N SER A 148 -10.86 -1.25 4.78
CA SER A 148 -10.49 -0.59 3.54
C SER A 148 -10.73 -1.43 2.29
N THR A 149 -10.99 -2.74 2.42
CA THR A 149 -11.27 -3.56 1.24
C THR A 149 -12.63 -3.19 0.65
N GLY A 150 -12.59 -2.69 -0.57
CA GLY A 150 -13.74 -2.34 -1.38
C GLY A 150 -13.42 -2.49 -2.86
N MET A 151 -14.42 -2.86 -3.65
CA MET A 151 -14.33 -2.90 -5.11
C MET A 151 -15.66 -2.47 -5.71
N THR A 152 -15.59 -1.54 -6.65
CA THR A 152 -16.71 -1.14 -7.49
C THR A 152 -16.49 -1.63 -8.91
N VAL A 153 -17.59 -1.98 -9.58
CA VAL A 153 -17.62 -2.22 -11.03
C VAL A 153 -18.63 -1.25 -11.62
N GLY A 154 -18.14 -0.27 -12.38
CA GLY A 154 -18.93 0.91 -12.72
C GLY A 154 -19.32 1.68 -11.45
N SER A 155 -20.60 1.98 -11.29
CA SER A 155 -21.13 2.65 -10.09
C SER A 155 -21.58 1.69 -8.98
N ALA A 156 -21.45 0.37 -9.17
CA ALA A 156 -21.94 -0.63 -8.23
C ALA A 156 -20.81 -1.12 -7.32
N LEU A 157 -21.02 -1.05 -6.01
CA LEU A 157 -20.16 -1.71 -5.02
C LEU A 157 -20.44 -3.22 -5.07
N VAL A 158 -19.43 -4.00 -5.44
CA VAL A 158 -19.54 -5.47 -5.62
C VAL A 158 -18.94 -6.25 -4.46
N SER A 159 -18.09 -5.61 -3.66
CA SER A 159 -17.65 -6.11 -2.36
C SER A 159 -18.63 -5.74 -1.26
N THR A 160 -18.46 -6.30 -0.07
CA THR A 160 -19.21 -5.83 1.10
C THR A 160 -18.30 -5.32 2.22
N PRO A 161 -18.45 -4.04 2.62
CA PRO A 161 -17.63 -3.44 3.66
C PRO A 161 -17.70 -4.21 4.99
N SER A 162 -16.55 -4.32 5.65
CA SER A 162 -16.44 -5.08 6.91
C SER A 162 -16.61 -4.23 8.17
N ASP A 163 -16.50 -2.90 8.06
CA ASP A 163 -16.67 -2.00 9.19
C ASP A 163 -18.18 -1.83 9.50
N SER A 164 -18.52 -1.70 10.77
CA SER A 164 -19.92 -1.56 11.21
C SER A 164 -20.58 -0.26 10.72
N THR A 165 -19.79 0.73 10.33
CA THR A 165 -20.24 2.01 9.80
C THR A 165 -20.40 2.01 8.27
N GLY A 166 -20.14 0.90 7.58
CA GLY A 166 -20.21 0.79 6.13
C GLY A 166 -18.85 0.99 5.45
N GLU A 167 -18.87 1.52 4.22
CA GLU A 167 -17.66 1.78 3.43
C GLU A 167 -16.76 2.83 4.11
N ARG A 168 -15.46 2.55 4.15
CA ARG A 168 -14.47 3.40 4.80
C ARG A 168 -13.95 4.46 3.81
N PRO A 169 -13.88 5.74 4.18
CA PRO A 169 -13.16 6.75 3.39
C PRO A 169 -11.65 6.44 3.35
N LEU A 170 -11.07 6.40 2.14
CA LEU A 170 -9.65 6.09 1.90
C LEU A 170 -8.90 7.30 1.32
N GLY A 171 -7.57 7.28 1.44
CA GLY A 171 -6.70 8.34 0.92
C GLY A 171 -6.36 8.21 -0.57
N ASP A 172 -6.48 7.01 -1.12
CA ASP A 172 -6.12 6.65 -2.48
C ASP A 172 -6.90 5.42 -2.97
N ALA A 173 -6.89 5.19 -4.28
CA ALA A 173 -7.53 4.04 -4.93
C ALA A 173 -6.82 3.68 -6.25
N LEU A 174 -6.88 2.40 -6.64
CA LEU A 174 -6.49 1.96 -7.97
C LEU A 174 -7.72 2.00 -8.89
N VAL A 175 -7.68 2.87 -9.90
CA VAL A 175 -8.80 3.10 -10.82
C VAL A 175 -8.42 2.68 -12.22
N ILE A 176 -9.25 1.83 -12.84
CA ILE A 176 -9.10 1.46 -14.25
C ILE A 176 -9.99 2.38 -15.08
N THR A 177 -9.39 3.27 -15.87
CA THR A 177 -10.12 4.18 -16.74
C THR A 177 -10.32 3.57 -18.14
N PRO A 178 -11.40 3.95 -18.85
CA PRO A 178 -11.50 3.68 -20.29
C PRO A 178 -10.31 4.30 -21.02
N ARG A 179 -9.94 3.69 -22.16
CA ARG A 179 -8.98 4.28 -23.10
C ARG A 179 -9.64 5.36 -23.95
#